data_AF-A0A6J3C5V3-F1
#
_entry.id   AF-A0A6J3C5V3-F1
#
_cell.length_a   1.000
_cell.length_b   1.000
_cell.length_c   1.000
_cell.angle_alpha   90.00
_cell.angle_beta   90.00
_cell.angle_gamma   90.00
#
_symmetry.space_group_name_H-M   'P 1'
#
loop_
_entity.id
_entity.type
_entity.pdbx_description
1 polymer ?
#
loop_
_entity_poly.entity_id
_entity_poly.type
_entity_poly.pdbx_seq_one_letter_code
_entity_poly.pdbx_strand_id
1 'polypeptide(L)'
;MHFNNTYNDVTATESRYVVAGNTLLVRDVTAADAGAYSCLARHTLTAVTKRSRTVHLAVAPGPSNSAPRVVASSNEVSVPAGADFCMPCVASQHPPPHYT
;
A
#
# COMPACT_ATOMS: atom_id res chain seq x y z
N MET A 1 13.20 -4.60 -3.45
CA MET A 1 13.54 -5.98 -3.05
C MET A 1 13.43 -6.89 -4.28
N HIS A 2 14.31 -7.88 -4.43
CA HIS A 2 14.32 -8.84 -5.54
C HIS A 2 14.08 -10.24 -4.98
N PHE A 3 13.15 -11.00 -5.55
CA PHE A 3 12.87 -12.37 -5.11
C PHE A 3 13.15 -13.33 -6.26
N ASN A 4 13.90 -14.39 -5.96
CA ASN A 4 14.42 -15.33 -6.95
C ASN A 4 13.48 -16.53 -7.07
N ASN A 5 13.01 -16.79 -8.27
CA ASN A 5 12.18 -17.95 -8.63
C ASN A 5 13.08 -19.10 -9.07
N THR A 6 13.99 -19.52 -8.19
CA THR A 6 14.64 -20.82 -8.30
C THR A 6 13.81 -21.81 -7.51
N TYR A 7 13.21 -22.78 -8.19
CA TYR A 7 12.61 -23.97 -7.59
C TYR A 7 13.45 -24.43 -6.38
N ASN A 8 12.90 -24.25 -5.18
CA ASN A 8 13.51 -24.45 -3.85
C ASN A 8 14.61 -23.47 -3.42
N ASP A 9 14.23 -22.29 -2.92
CA ASP A 9 14.88 -21.74 -1.72
C ASP A 9 13.84 -21.56 -0.61
N VAL A 10 13.43 -22.72 -0.08
CA VAL A 10 12.65 -22.86 1.15
C VAL A 10 13.63 -22.77 2.31
N THR A 11 14.29 -21.63 2.50
CA THR A 11 15.09 -21.37 3.70
C THR A 11 14.48 -20.23 4.50
N ALA A 12 13.36 -20.56 5.15
CA ALA A 12 13.13 -20.22 6.56
C ALA A 12 11.66 -20.46 6.86
N THR A 13 11.39 -21.54 7.56
CA THR A 13 10.11 -21.82 8.23
C THR A 13 9.75 -20.72 9.26
N GLU A 14 10.62 -19.72 9.45
CA GLU A 14 10.44 -18.50 10.27
C GLU A 14 10.57 -17.17 9.49
N SER A 15 10.70 -17.14 8.15
CA SER A 15 10.75 -15.85 7.43
C SER A 15 9.36 -15.29 7.16
N ARG A 16 9.19 -13.99 7.44
CA ARG A 16 8.00 -13.20 7.05
C ARG A 16 7.77 -13.15 5.53
N TYR A 17 8.79 -13.45 4.73
CA TYR A 17 8.70 -13.52 3.26
C TYR A 17 8.78 -14.99 2.82
N VAL A 18 7.75 -15.47 2.13
CA VAL A 18 7.67 -16.84 1.62
C VAL A 18 7.45 -16.81 0.12
N VAL A 19 8.31 -17.47 -0.66
CA VAL A 19 8.15 -17.61 -2.11
C VAL A 19 7.51 -18.97 -2.41
N ALA A 20 6.28 -18.97 -2.91
CA ALA A 20 5.52 -20.15 -3.30
C ALA A 20 5.35 -20.16 -4.83
N GLY A 21 6.28 -20.82 -5.53
CA GLY A 21 6.29 -20.86 -6.99
C GLY A 21 6.45 -19.47 -7.61
N ASN A 22 5.39 -18.94 -8.22
CA ASN A 22 5.35 -17.61 -8.83
C ASN A 22 4.81 -16.51 -7.90
N THR A 23 4.53 -16.84 -6.64
CA THR A 23 3.87 -15.95 -5.67
C THR A 23 4.81 -15.61 -4.52
N LEU A 24 4.83 -14.33 -4.11
CA LEU A 24 5.48 -13.88 -2.88
C LEU A 24 4.39 -13.60 -1.84
N LEU A 25 4.46 -14.32 -0.71
CA LEU A 25 3.64 -14.07 0.46
C LEU A 25 4.46 -13.28 1.48
N VAL A 26 3.91 -12.14 1.92
CA VAL A 26 4.47 -11.32 3.00
C VAL A 26 3.54 -11.41 4.21
N ARG A 27 4.04 -11.96 5.32
CA ARG A 27 3.33 -12.08 6.60
C ARG A 27 3.62 -10.87 7.48
N ASP A 28 2.65 -10.53 8.33
CA ASP A 28 2.74 -9.38 9.26
C ASP A 28 3.18 -8.10 8.57
N VAL A 29 2.46 -7.74 7.49
CA VAL A 29 2.77 -6.60 6.63
C VAL A 29 2.83 -5.31 7.45
N THR A 30 3.92 -4.57 7.28
CA THR A 30 4.19 -3.28 7.92
C THR A 30 4.42 -2.19 6.87
N ALA A 31 4.36 -0.92 7.28
CA ALA A 31 4.65 0.20 6.38
C ALA A 31 6.05 0.11 5.73
N ALA A 32 7.00 -0.59 6.37
CA ALA A 32 8.34 -0.82 5.84
C ALA A 32 8.37 -1.78 4.63
N ASP A 33 7.32 -2.57 4.43
CA ASP A 33 7.21 -3.47 3.27
C ASP A 33 6.78 -2.73 2.00
N ALA A 34 6.28 -1.49 2.11
CA ALA A 34 5.90 -0.69 0.96
C ALA A 34 7.12 -0.38 0.07
N GLY A 35 6.96 -0.48 -1.25
CA GLY A 35 8.05 -0.20 -2.18
C GLY A 35 8.00 -0.99 -3.48
N ALA A 36 9.12 -1.04 -4.19
CA ALA A 36 9.24 -1.66 -5.50
C ALA A 36 9.64 -3.15 -5.40
N TYR A 37 8.85 -4.01 -6.04
CA TYR A 37 9.01 -5.46 -6.11
C TYR A 37 9.22 -5.90 -7.57
N SER A 38 10.10 -6.88 -7.78
CA SER A 38 10.25 -7.52 -9.08
C SER A 38 10.74 -8.95 -8.91
N CYS A 39 10.33 -9.81 -9.83
CA CYS A 39 10.70 -11.23 -9.85
C CYS A 39 11.95 -11.43 -10.72
N LEU A 40 12.87 -12.26 -10.24
CA LEU A 40 14.00 -12.75 -11.02
C LEU A 40 13.76 -14.23 -11.31
N ALA A 41 13.71 -14.58 -12.59
CA ALA A 41 13.58 -15.97 -13.03
C ALA A 41 14.91 -16.40 -13.65
N ARG A 42 15.52 -17.45 -13.10
CA ARG A 42 16.73 -18.06 -13.64
C ARG A 42 16.40 -19.36 -14.35
N HIS A 43 16.69 -19.41 -15.65
CA HIS A 43 16.54 -20.63 -16.43
C HIS A 43 17.67 -21.61 -16.06
N THR A 44 17.30 -22.81 -15.60
CA THR A 44 18.26 -23.78 -15.03
C THR A 44 19.24 -24.34 -16.06
N LEU A 45 18.79 -24.54 -17.30
CA LEU A 45 19.61 -25.14 -18.37
C LEU A 45 20.54 -24.13 -19.06
N THR A 46 20.12 -22.87 -19.18
CA THR A 46 20.91 -21.83 -19.89
C THR A 46 21.59 -20.85 -18.96
N ALA A 47 21.34 -20.95 -17.64
CA ALA A 47 21.77 -20.02 -16.61
C ALA A 47 21.35 -18.55 -16.81
N VAL A 48 20.51 -18.27 -17.82
CA VAL A 48 20.02 -16.92 -18.11
C VAL A 48 19.05 -16.47 -17.02
N THR A 49 19.30 -15.29 -16.45
CA THR A 49 18.41 -14.66 -15.49
C THR A 49 17.66 -13.51 -16.14
N LYS A 50 16.33 -13.50 -16.04
CA LYS A 50 15.47 -12.41 -16.53
C LYS A 50 14.68 -11.80 -15.39
N ARG A 51 14.47 -10.48 -15.47
CA ARG A 51 13.72 -9.69 -14.51
C ARG A 51 12.34 -9.34 -15.06
N SER A 52 11.31 -9.46 -14.22
CA SER A 52 9.95 -9.02 -14.55
C SER A 52 9.83 -7.50 -14.55
N ARG A 53 8.67 -7.00 -14.98
CA ARG A 53 8.27 -5.61 -14.68
C ARG A 53 8.25 -5.38 -13.17
N THR A 54 8.60 -4.16 -12.78
CA THR A 54 8.53 -3.72 -11.39
C THR A 54 7.09 -3.37 -11.02
N VAL A 55 6.65 -3.81 -9.85
CA VAL A 55 5.35 -3.48 -9.25
C VAL A 55 5.59 -2.71 -7.95
N HIS A 56 4.76 -1.71 -7.67
CA HIS A 56 4.81 -0.96 -6.41
C HIS A 56 3.77 -1.50 -5.44
N LEU A 57 4.23 -1.99 -4.28
CA LEU A 57 3.37 -2.36 -3.16
C LEU A 57 3.13 -1.12 -2.30
N ALA A 58 1.87 -0.73 -2.15
CA ALA A 58 1.45 0.25 -1.17
C ALA A 58 0.86 -0.49 0.03
N VAL A 59 1.36 -0.17 1.23
CA VAL A 59 0.81 -0.69 2.49
C VAL A 59 -0.04 0.41 3.09
N ALA A 60 -1.36 0.23 2.98
CA ALA A 60 -2.29 1.04 3.73
C ALA A 60 -2.28 0.59 5.20
N PRO A 61 -2.41 1.52 6.18
CA PRO A 61 -2.86 1.12 7.50
C PRO A 61 -4.15 0.29 7.33
N GLY A 62 -4.30 -0.77 8.12
CA GLY A 62 -5.49 -1.63 8.08
C GLY A 62 -6.77 -0.80 8.15
N PRO A 63 -7.92 -1.35 7.73
CA PRO A 63 -9.19 -0.62 7.71
C PRO A 63 -9.39 -0.04 9.09
N SER A 64 -9.16 1.26 9.22
CA SER A 64 -9.55 1.96 10.39
C SER A 64 -11.05 2.04 10.24
N ASN A 65 -11.78 1.06 10.79
CA ASN A 65 -13.22 1.13 11.00
C ASN A 65 -13.61 2.35 11.86
N SER A 66 -12.67 3.23 12.21
CA SER A 66 -12.96 4.59 12.62
C SER A 66 -13.69 5.32 11.49
N ALA A 67 -14.76 6.03 11.83
CA ALA A 67 -15.39 6.99 10.93
C ALA A 67 -14.37 8.03 10.38
N PRO A 68 -14.66 8.72 9.25
CA PRO A 68 -13.85 9.82 8.78
C PRO A 68 -13.59 10.84 9.87
N ARG A 69 -12.31 11.12 10.13
CA ARG A 69 -11.96 12.15 11.11
C ARG A 69 -11.95 13.50 10.42
N VAL A 70 -12.87 14.38 10.81
CA VAL A 70 -12.79 15.78 10.41
C VAL A 70 -11.52 16.38 11.01
N VAL A 71 -10.60 16.76 10.14
CA VAL A 71 -9.30 17.37 10.48
C VAL A 71 -9.35 18.89 10.42
N ALA A 72 -10.28 19.46 9.65
CA ALA A 72 -10.56 20.90 9.67
C ALA A 72 -12.03 21.16 9.33
N SER A 73 -12.71 21.94 10.17
CA SER A 73 -14.04 22.49 9.89
C SER A 73 -14.20 23.85 10.55
N SER A 74 -14.94 24.77 9.93
CA SER A 74 -15.45 25.95 10.62
C SER A 74 -16.85 25.65 11.15
N ASN A 75 -17.08 25.81 12.46
CA ASN A 75 -18.41 25.60 13.04
C ASN A 75 -19.27 26.87 13.02
N GLU A 76 -18.65 28.04 12.95
CA GLU A 76 -19.33 29.33 12.99
C GLU A 76 -18.61 30.32 12.07
N VAL A 77 -19.37 30.98 11.20
CA VAL A 77 -18.89 31.98 10.25
C VAL A 77 -19.91 33.11 10.20
N SER A 78 -19.50 34.31 10.57
CA SER A 78 -20.34 35.52 10.50
C SER A 78 -20.00 36.28 9.22
N VAL A 79 -20.98 36.44 8.33
CA VAL A 79 -20.81 37.15 7.05
C VAL A 79 -21.84 38.25 6.87
N PRO A 80 -21.47 39.37 6.22
CA PRO A 80 -22.40 40.45 5.89
C PRO A 80 -23.56 39.99 5.01
N ALA A 81 -24.72 40.62 5.16
CA ALA A 81 -25.88 40.34 4.32
C ALA A 81 -25.58 40.61 2.85
N GLY A 82 -25.82 39.60 1.99
CA GLY A 82 -25.57 39.67 0.55
C GLY A 82 -24.16 39.26 0.11
N ALA A 83 -23.29 38.84 1.03
CA ALA A 83 -21.97 38.29 0.69
C ALA A 83 -22.02 36.77 0.48
N ASP A 84 -21.17 36.28 -0.42
CA ASP A 84 -20.93 34.85 -0.61
C ASP A 84 -20.07 34.29 0.54
N PHE A 85 -20.36 33.06 0.96
CA PHE A 85 -19.56 32.39 1.98
C PHE A 85 -19.31 30.92 1.64
N CYS A 86 -18.20 30.37 2.15
CA CYS A 86 -17.81 28.98 1.99
C CYS A 86 -17.43 28.39 3.35
N MET A 87 -17.95 27.20 3.65
CA MET A 87 -17.64 26.46 4.86
C MET A 87 -16.62 25.36 4.54
N PRO A 88 -15.36 25.46 4.99
CA PRO A 88 -14.40 24.39 4.78
C PRO A 88 -14.79 23.15 5.61
N CYS A 89 -14.75 21.97 4.97
CA CYS A 89 -14.84 20.67 5.62
C CYS A 89 -13.77 19.74 5.03
N VAL A 90 -12.84 19.30 5.87
CA VAL A 90 -11.74 18.41 5.48
C VAL A 90 -11.79 17.19 6.37
N ALA A 91 -12.02 16.01 5.77
CA ALA A 91 -11.99 14.72 6.44
C ALA A 91 -10.79 13.88 5.96
N SER A 92 -10.15 13.18 6.89
CA SER A 92 -9.01 12.30 6.62
C SER A 92 -9.39 10.83 6.79
N GLN A 93 -9.29 10.06 5.70
CA GLN A 93 -9.49 8.60 5.62
C GLN A 93 -8.65 8.02 4.48
N HIS A 94 -8.37 6.72 4.57
CA HIS A 94 -7.83 5.93 3.47
C HIS A 94 -8.68 4.66 3.28
N PRO A 95 -9.35 4.47 2.13
CA PRO A 95 -9.41 5.35 0.96
C PRO A 95 -10.08 6.71 1.26
N PRO A 96 -9.92 7.73 0.38
CA PRO A 96 -10.51 9.05 0.59
C PRO A 96 -12.01 8.97 0.89
N PRO A 97 -12.53 9.80 1.83
CA PRO A 97 -13.93 9.73 2.23
C PRO A 97 -14.84 10.30 1.13
N HIS A 98 -16.07 9.81 1.08
CA HIS A 98 -17.12 10.35 0.24
C HIS A 98 -17.89 11.43 1.02
N TYR A 99 -18.04 12.63 0.44
CA TYR A 99 -18.82 13.72 1.02
C TYR A 99 -20.25 13.68 0.44
N THR A 100 -21.26 13.48 1.28
CA THR A 100 -22.70 13.51 0.93
C THR A 100 -23.47 14.46 1.82
#